data_AF-A0A1Y1VK52-F1
#
_entry.id   AF-A0A1Y1VK52-F1
#
_cell.length_a   1.000
_cell.length_b   1.000
_cell.length_c   1.000
_cell.angle_alpha   90.00
_cell.angle_beta   90.00
_cell.angle_gamma   90.00
#
_symmetry.space_group_name_H-M   'P 1'
#
loop_
_entity.id
_entity.type
_entity.pdbx_description
1 polymer ?
#
loop_
_entity_poly.entity_id
_entity_poly.type
_entity_poly.pdbx_seq_one_letter_code
_entity_poly.pdbx_strand_id
1 'polypeptide(L)'
;MSTTAEEVKKVEAESPTVDPENKDEANSSEDDTDNKVVLSDEPKSIIMGIIAQLRKGADLHRVTLPTFVLEPRSMTERITDFLRHPDILIKITTIDDPIDRFVEVVKYFLAGWHIMPKGVKKPYNPVLGEIFRCKFKHPDGSEAFYVCEQTSHHPPMSSFFYSVPQHGIKVNGELKPKAKFLGNSAATIMQGTHSVYITKFDETYLIPMPNVYARGILIGTMFMEYGDTVTIKCPKNDLTATIEFKTKGFFGGGYNNISGKILKGKEVLYQLSGKWSSVMYIKKPKDKEKTLFIDIRNEELTPLLVEPNEKQEEFEARRLWEEVTVGLTKKGLDYATEKKTAIEDNQRLLVKKRADEGVEWKPRFFVPSDDGIHSFISPLDKVTYEDPVAAQKTIVDAIFSEPTEDIYKKFWLTEEEAKNVHLDEKKK
;
A
#
# COMPACT_ATOMS: atom_id res chain seq x y z
N MET A 1 35.30 3.89 -64.64
CA MET A 1 34.84 2.68 -65.37
C MET A 1 34.82 1.56 -64.34
N SER A 2 33.64 1.21 -63.83
CA SER A 2 32.98 -0.11 -64.02
C SER A 2 33.92 -1.27 -63.62
N THR A 3 33.64 -2.11 -62.63
CA THR A 3 32.43 -2.93 -62.46
C THR A 3 32.44 -3.70 -61.12
N THR A 4 31.26 -3.74 -60.47
CA THR A 4 30.54 -4.88 -59.83
C THR A 4 31.11 -5.76 -58.69
N ALA A 5 30.18 -5.97 -57.75
CA ALA A 5 29.86 -7.19 -56.98
C ALA A 5 30.61 -7.44 -55.64
N GLU A 6 30.00 -6.98 -54.55
CA GLU A 6 30.20 -7.51 -53.19
C GLU A 6 29.02 -8.42 -52.81
N GLU A 7 29.29 -9.72 -52.66
CA GLU A 7 28.41 -10.69 -52.01
C GLU A 7 28.65 -10.66 -50.50
N VAL A 8 27.57 -10.45 -49.76
CA VAL A 8 27.51 -10.45 -48.30
C VAL A 8 27.59 -11.89 -47.78
N LYS A 9 28.69 -12.24 -47.08
CA LYS A 9 28.74 -13.44 -46.23
C LYS A 9 28.22 -13.10 -44.83
N LYS A 10 27.09 -13.72 -44.48
CA LYS A 10 26.43 -13.70 -43.17
C LYS A 10 27.23 -14.58 -42.20
N VAL A 11 27.73 -14.00 -41.11
CA VAL A 11 28.28 -14.75 -39.97
C VAL A 11 27.13 -15.01 -39.00
N GLU A 12 26.73 -16.28 -38.87
CA GLU A 12 25.82 -16.73 -37.83
C GLU A 12 26.58 -16.75 -36.49
N ALA A 13 26.05 -16.02 -35.50
CA ALA A 13 26.51 -16.12 -34.11
C ALA A 13 25.69 -17.21 -33.42
N GLU A 14 26.38 -18.20 -32.85
CA GLU A 14 25.81 -19.29 -32.08
C GLU A 14 25.09 -18.78 -30.81
N SER A 15 23.87 -19.27 -30.61
CA SER A 15 23.07 -19.08 -29.40
C SER A 15 23.61 -19.94 -28.26
N PRO A 16 23.67 -19.45 -27.00
CA PRO A 16 24.04 -20.28 -25.88
C PRO A 16 22.97 -21.35 -25.60
N THR A 17 23.41 -22.60 -25.52
CA THR A 17 22.62 -23.79 -25.21
C THR A 17 21.99 -23.69 -23.82
N VAL A 18 20.67 -23.80 -23.76
CA VAL A 18 19.89 -23.88 -22.52
C VAL A 18 19.84 -25.33 -22.04
N ASP A 19 20.17 -25.53 -20.77
CA ASP A 19 20.11 -26.82 -20.06
C ASP A 19 18.70 -27.46 -20.11
N PRO A 20 18.54 -28.79 -20.31
CA PRO A 20 17.23 -29.38 -20.64
C PRO A 20 16.28 -29.62 -19.46
N GLU A 21 16.62 -29.26 -18.22
CA GLU A 21 15.88 -29.72 -17.03
C GLU A 21 14.73 -28.82 -16.55
N ASN A 22 14.25 -27.85 -17.34
CA ASN A 22 13.17 -26.94 -16.91
C ASN A 22 11.91 -27.03 -17.77
N LYS A 23 11.40 -28.25 -18.00
CA LYS A 23 10.27 -28.49 -18.91
C LYS A 23 8.90 -28.73 -18.26
N ASP A 24 8.76 -28.65 -16.95
CA ASP A 24 7.48 -28.95 -16.28
C ASP A 24 6.72 -27.74 -15.67
N GLU A 25 7.11 -26.49 -15.95
CA GLU A 25 6.31 -25.32 -15.53
C GLU A 25 5.35 -24.76 -16.61
N ALA A 26 5.12 -25.50 -17.71
CA ALA A 26 4.26 -25.08 -18.81
C ALA A 26 3.01 -25.95 -18.96
N ASN A 27 2.25 -26.17 -17.89
CA ASN A 27 0.81 -26.48 -17.98
C ASN A 27 0.12 -26.43 -16.61
N SER A 28 -0.22 -25.22 -16.17
CA SER A 28 -1.39 -24.99 -15.31
C SER A 28 -1.96 -23.61 -15.68
N SER A 29 -2.64 -23.56 -16.83
CA SER A 29 -3.32 -22.36 -17.34
C SER A 29 -4.67 -22.09 -16.68
N GLU A 30 -4.99 -22.79 -15.60
CA GLU A 30 -6.24 -22.61 -14.88
C GLU A 30 -6.03 -21.72 -13.64
N ASP A 31 -6.64 -20.54 -13.73
CA ASP A 31 -7.00 -19.61 -12.65
C ASP A 31 -6.02 -18.53 -12.16
N ASP A 32 -5.27 -17.89 -13.07
CA ASP A 32 -4.49 -16.66 -12.79
C ASP A 32 -5.05 -15.41 -13.53
N THR A 33 -6.35 -15.45 -13.84
CA THR A 33 -7.11 -14.42 -14.57
C THR A 33 -8.06 -13.60 -13.70
N ASP A 34 -8.20 -13.90 -12.41
CA ASP A 34 -9.32 -13.39 -11.60
C ASP A 34 -9.29 -11.86 -11.39
N ASN A 35 -8.12 -11.21 -11.56
CA ASN A 35 -7.97 -9.75 -11.40
C ASN A 35 -7.97 -8.97 -12.73
N LYS A 36 -8.39 -9.55 -13.85
CA LYS A 36 -8.39 -8.90 -15.17
C LYS A 36 -9.76 -8.33 -15.52
N VAL A 37 -9.78 -7.11 -16.05
CA VAL A 37 -11.01 -6.46 -16.55
C VAL A 37 -10.77 -5.85 -17.91
N VAL A 38 -11.74 -6.02 -18.81
CA VAL A 38 -11.83 -5.25 -20.06
C VAL A 38 -12.91 -4.20 -19.86
N LEU A 39 -12.53 -2.93 -19.91
CA LEU A 39 -13.49 -1.83 -19.85
C LEU A 39 -14.41 -1.83 -21.09
N SER A 40 -15.65 -1.37 -20.92
CA SER A 40 -16.53 -0.99 -22.02
C SER A 40 -16.00 0.27 -22.74
N ASP A 41 -16.55 0.57 -23.91
CA ASP A 41 -15.99 1.59 -24.82
C ASP A 41 -16.05 3.03 -24.26
N GLU A 42 -17.07 3.35 -23.47
CA GLU A 42 -17.24 4.67 -22.87
C GLU A 42 -16.18 4.97 -21.78
N PRO A 43 -15.96 4.12 -20.74
CA PRO A 43 -14.85 4.26 -19.82
C PRO A 43 -13.47 4.31 -20.50
N LYS A 44 -13.26 3.54 -21.57
CA LYS A 44 -12.03 3.59 -22.37
C LYS A 44 -11.84 4.96 -23.03
N SER A 45 -12.89 5.53 -23.61
CA SER A 45 -12.84 6.84 -24.26
C SER A 45 -12.47 7.96 -23.27
N ILE A 46 -13.03 7.94 -22.06
CA ILE A 46 -12.71 8.90 -20.99
C ILE A 46 -11.22 8.79 -20.61
N ILE A 47 -10.71 7.57 -20.39
CA ILE A 47 -9.28 7.36 -20.07
C ILE A 47 -8.39 7.82 -21.22
N MET A 48 -8.74 7.52 -22.47
CA MET A 48 -7.99 7.96 -23.65
C MET A 48 -7.93 9.49 -23.72
N GLY A 49 -9.03 10.18 -23.45
CA GLY A 49 -9.08 11.65 -23.43
C GLY A 49 -8.15 12.28 -22.38
N ILE A 50 -8.10 11.70 -21.18
CA ILE A 50 -7.17 12.13 -20.11
C ILE A 50 -5.72 11.86 -20.52
N ILE A 51 -5.44 10.64 -20.99
CA ILE A 51 -4.07 10.21 -21.28
C ILE A 51 -3.50 10.91 -22.53
N ALA A 52 -4.33 11.25 -23.52
CA ALA A 52 -3.89 12.01 -24.69
C ALA A 52 -3.26 13.38 -24.32
N GLN A 53 -3.56 13.91 -23.14
CA GLN A 53 -3.00 15.16 -22.62
C GLN A 53 -1.67 14.96 -21.86
N LEU A 54 -1.28 13.70 -21.60
CA LEU A 54 -0.13 13.36 -20.77
C LEU A 54 1.10 12.98 -21.59
N ARG A 55 2.26 13.42 -21.13
CA ARG A 55 3.56 12.95 -21.62
C ARG A 55 4.04 11.78 -20.77
N LYS A 56 4.79 10.84 -21.37
CA LYS A 56 5.43 9.75 -20.61
C LYS A 56 6.32 10.35 -19.51
N GLY A 57 6.18 9.84 -18.28
CA GLY A 57 6.85 10.33 -17.08
C GLY A 57 6.07 11.41 -16.33
N ALA A 58 4.91 11.87 -16.82
CA ALA A 58 4.07 12.85 -16.13
C ALA A 58 3.63 12.35 -14.75
N ASP A 59 3.59 13.29 -13.81
CA ASP A 59 3.05 13.07 -12.46
C ASP A 59 1.53 13.02 -12.52
N LEU A 60 0.96 11.89 -12.08
CA LEU A 60 -0.48 11.65 -12.12
C LEU A 60 -1.23 12.17 -10.88
N HIS A 61 -0.54 12.68 -9.85
CA HIS A 61 -1.22 13.18 -8.65
C HIS A 61 -2.08 14.42 -8.90
N ARG A 62 -1.75 15.18 -9.94
CA ARG A 62 -2.51 16.38 -10.34
C ARG A 62 -3.61 16.08 -11.36
N VAL A 63 -3.78 14.82 -11.75
CA VAL A 63 -4.77 14.38 -12.72
C VAL A 63 -5.94 13.76 -11.99
N THR A 64 -7.13 14.33 -12.17
CA THR A 64 -8.36 13.75 -11.64
C THR A 64 -8.70 12.50 -12.43
N LEU A 65 -8.56 11.33 -11.79
CA LEU A 65 -8.96 10.07 -12.39
C LEU A 65 -10.49 9.88 -12.30
N PRO A 66 -11.12 9.21 -13.29
CA PRO A 66 -12.55 8.93 -13.27
C PRO A 66 -12.96 8.05 -12.09
N THR A 67 -14.20 8.18 -11.63
CA THR A 67 -14.70 7.43 -10.46
C THR A 67 -14.79 5.92 -10.71
N PHE A 68 -14.96 5.46 -11.95
CA PHE A 68 -15.01 4.03 -12.24
C PHE A 68 -13.70 3.28 -12.00
N VAL A 69 -12.56 3.97 -11.90
CA VAL A 69 -11.28 3.36 -11.47
C VAL A 69 -11.09 3.37 -9.96
N LEU A 70 -12.07 3.80 -9.17
CA LEU A 70 -11.97 3.82 -7.71
C LEU A 70 -12.45 2.51 -7.08
N GLU A 71 -11.76 2.06 -6.05
CA GLU A 71 -12.31 1.13 -5.05
C GLU A 71 -13.00 1.91 -3.93
N PRO A 72 -14.01 1.32 -3.26
CA PRO A 72 -14.81 2.02 -2.24
C PRO A 72 -14.11 2.11 -0.88
N ARG A 73 -12.83 2.50 -0.87
CA ARG A 73 -11.99 2.63 0.33
C ARG A 73 -10.98 3.75 0.14
N SER A 74 -10.73 4.51 1.19
CA SER A 74 -9.61 5.46 1.22
C SER A 74 -8.28 4.76 1.44
N MET A 75 -7.17 5.39 1.05
CA MET A 75 -5.83 4.85 1.29
C MET A 75 -5.56 4.62 2.79
N THR A 76 -6.08 5.50 3.66
CA THR A 76 -5.98 5.41 5.13
C THR A 76 -6.53 4.08 5.67
N GLU A 77 -7.62 3.57 5.06
CA GLU A 77 -8.19 2.25 5.32
C GLU A 77 -7.44 1.15 4.55
N ARG A 78 -7.12 1.36 3.27
CA ARG A 78 -6.50 0.35 2.39
C ARG A 78 -5.19 -0.21 2.95
N ILE A 79 -4.42 0.60 3.67
CA ILE A 79 -3.18 0.19 4.37
C ILE A 79 -3.44 -1.00 5.31
N THR A 80 -4.62 -1.08 5.93
CA THR A 80 -4.95 -2.17 6.86
C THR A 80 -4.97 -3.55 6.20
N ASP A 81 -5.07 -3.63 4.87
CA ASP A 81 -4.98 -4.90 4.15
C ASP A 81 -3.64 -5.62 4.38
N PHE A 82 -2.55 -4.86 4.56
CA PHE A 82 -1.23 -5.41 4.91
C PHE A 82 -1.20 -5.99 6.35
N LEU A 83 -2.13 -5.55 7.21
CA LEU A 83 -2.18 -5.91 8.63
C LEU A 83 -3.20 -7.04 8.92
N ARG A 84 -3.77 -7.68 7.89
CA ARG A 84 -4.88 -8.66 8.02
C ARG A 84 -4.47 -10.07 8.45
N HIS A 85 -3.17 -10.32 8.59
CA HIS A 85 -2.60 -11.56 9.14
C HIS A 85 -1.85 -11.30 10.47
N PRO A 86 -2.56 -10.83 11.51
CA PRO A 86 -1.96 -10.60 12.82
C PRO A 86 -1.48 -11.91 13.47
N ASP A 87 -2.01 -13.06 13.08
CA ASP A 87 -1.58 -14.39 13.52
C ASP A 87 -0.11 -14.66 13.16
N ILE A 88 0.31 -14.35 11.93
CA ILE A 88 1.71 -14.48 11.50
C ILE A 88 2.57 -13.47 12.25
N LEU A 89 2.08 -12.24 12.41
CA LEU A 89 2.79 -11.17 13.13
C LEU A 89 3.02 -11.51 14.61
N ILE A 90 2.00 -12.04 15.29
CA ILE A 90 2.08 -12.46 16.70
C ILE A 90 3.05 -13.62 16.87
N LYS A 91 3.04 -14.58 15.95
CA LYS A 91 3.93 -15.74 16.00
C LYS A 91 5.42 -15.36 15.97
N ILE A 92 5.79 -14.22 15.38
CA ILE A 92 7.17 -13.70 15.41
C ILE A 92 7.69 -13.56 16.86
N THR A 93 6.81 -13.22 17.80
CA THR A 93 7.17 -12.96 19.21
C THR A 93 7.50 -14.23 20.00
N THR A 94 7.07 -15.40 19.51
CA THR A 94 7.27 -16.70 20.15
C THR A 94 8.49 -17.45 19.63
N ILE A 95 9.13 -16.96 18.57
CA ILE A 95 10.32 -17.57 17.95
C ILE A 95 11.57 -16.95 18.55
N ASP A 96 12.39 -17.75 19.25
CA ASP A 96 13.59 -17.25 19.93
C ASP A 96 14.82 -17.12 19.00
N ASP A 97 14.99 -18.02 18.03
CA ASP A 97 16.09 -17.92 17.07
C ASP A 97 15.92 -16.71 16.13
N PRO A 98 16.92 -15.82 16.00
CA PRO A 98 16.80 -14.60 15.20
C PRO A 98 16.64 -14.85 13.70
N ILE A 99 17.20 -15.94 13.16
CA ILE A 99 17.07 -16.28 11.74
C ILE A 99 15.64 -16.76 11.48
N ASP A 100 15.15 -17.70 12.28
CA ASP A 100 13.78 -18.23 12.12
C ASP A 100 12.73 -17.14 12.35
N ARG A 101 12.98 -16.24 13.31
CA ARG A 101 12.12 -15.07 13.54
C ARG A 101 12.09 -14.15 12.32
N PHE A 102 13.24 -13.87 11.71
CA PHE A 102 13.32 -13.07 10.49
C PHE A 102 12.66 -13.76 9.30
N VAL A 103 12.74 -15.09 9.20
CA VAL A 103 11.99 -15.87 8.19
C VAL A 103 10.48 -15.66 8.38
N GLU A 104 9.98 -15.64 9.60
CA GLU A 104 8.56 -15.38 9.88
C GLU A 104 8.16 -13.92 9.58
N VAL A 105 9.04 -12.93 9.83
CA VAL A 105 8.85 -11.53 9.40
C VAL A 105 8.69 -11.43 7.88
N VAL A 106 9.52 -12.16 7.12
CA VAL A 106 9.43 -12.22 5.66
C VAL A 106 8.11 -12.87 5.21
N LYS A 107 7.64 -13.89 5.93
CA LYS A 107 6.33 -14.52 5.69
C LYS A 107 5.19 -13.54 5.90
N TYR A 108 5.21 -12.82 7.03
CA TYR A 108 4.23 -11.77 7.34
C TYR A 108 4.17 -10.72 6.24
N PHE A 109 5.33 -10.22 5.80
CA PHE A 109 5.39 -9.28 4.67
C PHE A 109 4.73 -9.86 3.42
N LEU A 110 5.05 -11.09 3.03
CA LEU A 110 4.52 -11.68 1.80
C LEU A 110 3.02 -12.00 1.87
N ALA A 111 2.47 -12.26 3.07
CA ALA A 111 1.06 -12.52 3.27
C ALA A 111 0.18 -11.29 2.96
N GLY A 112 0.69 -10.06 3.14
CA GLY A 112 -0.10 -8.82 3.01
C GLY A 112 -0.50 -8.40 1.59
N TRP A 113 -0.09 -9.10 0.53
CA TRP A 113 -0.22 -8.62 -0.86
C TRP A 113 -1.32 -9.25 -1.69
N HIS A 114 -1.86 -10.40 -1.25
CA HIS A 114 -2.85 -11.16 -2.02
C HIS A 114 -4.22 -10.47 -2.08
N ILE A 115 -4.50 -9.54 -1.16
CA ILE A 115 -5.74 -8.74 -1.15
C ILE A 115 -5.64 -7.68 -2.26
N MET A 116 -6.20 -8.00 -3.43
CA MET A 116 -6.33 -7.07 -4.53
C MET A 116 -7.74 -7.05 -5.13
N PRO A 117 -8.22 -5.86 -5.51
CA PRO A 117 -9.46 -5.72 -6.27
C PRO A 117 -9.29 -6.27 -7.68
N LYS A 118 -10.40 -6.69 -8.28
CA LYS A 118 -10.43 -7.09 -9.69
C LYS A 118 -10.25 -5.87 -10.60
N GLY A 119 -9.40 -6.01 -11.63
CA GLY A 119 -9.10 -4.98 -12.61
C GLY A 119 -8.09 -3.95 -12.11
N VAL A 120 -8.17 -2.73 -12.64
CA VAL A 120 -7.40 -1.58 -12.14
C VAL A 120 -8.31 -0.73 -11.29
N LYS A 121 -8.09 -0.78 -9.98
CA LYS A 121 -8.80 0.02 -8.99
C LYS A 121 -7.81 0.75 -8.09
N LYS A 122 -8.11 1.99 -7.75
CA LYS A 122 -7.30 2.84 -6.88
C LYS A 122 -8.14 3.26 -5.67
N PRO A 123 -7.59 3.26 -4.45
CA PRO A 123 -8.29 3.81 -3.30
C PRO A 123 -8.49 5.32 -3.47
N TYR A 124 -9.41 5.88 -2.68
CA TYR A 124 -9.57 7.33 -2.59
C TYR A 124 -8.23 7.96 -2.16
N ASN A 125 -7.91 9.11 -2.77
CA ASN A 125 -6.78 9.91 -2.33
C ASN A 125 -7.20 10.69 -1.09
N PRO A 126 -6.63 10.41 0.10
CA PRO A 126 -7.13 11.01 1.32
C PRO A 126 -6.99 12.54 1.31
N VAL A 127 -7.94 13.22 1.93
CA VAL A 127 -7.83 14.67 2.19
C VAL A 127 -6.81 14.92 3.32
N LEU A 128 -6.21 16.11 3.40
CA LEU A 128 -5.28 16.43 4.50
C LEU A 128 -6.02 16.32 5.85
N GLY A 129 -5.47 15.56 6.79
CA GLY A 129 -6.08 15.35 8.10
C GLY A 129 -7.14 14.24 8.14
N GLU A 130 -7.42 13.58 7.03
CA GLU A 130 -8.28 12.40 7.03
C GLU A 130 -7.69 11.32 7.93
N ILE A 131 -8.53 10.68 8.75
CA ILE A 131 -8.12 9.61 9.65
C ILE A 131 -8.87 8.30 9.34
N PHE A 132 -8.23 7.18 9.67
CA PHE A 132 -8.90 5.89 9.79
C PHE A 132 -8.38 5.18 11.04
N ARG A 133 -9.28 4.72 11.89
CA ARG A 133 -8.95 3.98 13.11
C ARG A 133 -9.80 2.72 13.22
N CYS A 134 -9.19 1.64 13.70
CA CYS A 134 -9.89 0.38 13.88
C CYS A 134 -9.24 -0.47 14.97
N LYS A 135 -9.95 -1.53 15.34
CA LYS A 135 -9.44 -2.59 16.21
C LYS A 135 -9.42 -3.91 15.46
N PHE A 136 -8.59 -4.81 15.94
CA PHE A 136 -8.61 -6.23 15.57
C PHE A 136 -8.74 -7.03 16.86
N LYS A 137 -9.55 -8.08 16.83
CA LYS A 137 -9.64 -9.05 17.92
C LYS A 137 -9.02 -10.36 17.46
N HIS A 138 -8.14 -10.91 18.27
CA HIS A 138 -7.38 -12.10 17.92
C HIS A 138 -7.98 -13.35 18.60
N PRO A 139 -7.78 -14.56 18.05
CA PRO A 139 -8.32 -15.78 18.64
C PRO A 139 -7.86 -16.06 20.07
N ASP A 140 -6.65 -15.62 20.42
CA ASP A 140 -6.07 -15.76 21.77
C ASP A 140 -6.61 -14.72 22.78
N GLY A 141 -7.52 -13.84 22.35
CA GLY A 141 -8.12 -12.79 23.17
C GLY A 141 -7.34 -11.48 23.22
N SER A 142 -6.15 -11.41 22.62
CA SER A 142 -5.43 -10.14 22.46
C SER A 142 -6.11 -9.22 21.43
N GLU A 143 -5.81 -7.93 21.51
CA GLU A 143 -6.36 -6.91 20.61
C GLU A 143 -5.24 -6.11 19.95
N ALA A 144 -5.48 -5.72 18.71
CA ALA A 144 -4.65 -4.73 18.04
C ALA A 144 -5.39 -3.43 17.78
N PHE A 145 -4.66 -2.32 17.81
CA PHE A 145 -5.20 -0.98 17.61
C PHE A 145 -4.46 -0.32 16.45
N TYR A 146 -5.21 0.25 15.52
CA TYR A 146 -4.69 0.95 14.35
C TYR A 146 -5.20 2.37 14.31
N VAL A 147 -4.33 3.31 13.96
CA VAL A 147 -4.69 4.66 13.52
C VAL A 147 -3.83 5.07 12.33
N CYS A 148 -4.43 5.69 11.35
CA CYS A 148 -3.76 6.30 10.22
C CYS A 148 -4.29 7.71 10.01
N GLU A 149 -3.41 8.61 9.62
CA GLU A 149 -3.74 9.99 9.29
C GLU A 149 -3.03 10.40 8.01
N GLN A 150 -3.73 11.14 7.14
CA GLN A 150 -3.12 11.81 6.01
C GLN A 150 -2.32 13.02 6.50
N THR A 151 -1.04 12.82 6.79
CA THR A 151 -0.14 13.84 7.36
C THR A 151 0.32 14.88 6.34
N SER A 152 0.24 14.58 5.04
CA SER A 152 0.48 15.56 3.96
C SER A 152 -0.37 15.26 2.72
N HIS A 153 -0.79 16.29 1.99
CA HIS A 153 -1.54 16.15 0.74
C HIS A 153 -0.70 16.48 -0.51
N HIS A 154 0.27 17.39 -0.41
CA HIS A 154 1.14 17.80 -1.51
C HIS A 154 2.60 17.91 -1.05
N PRO A 155 3.44 16.86 -1.24
CA PRO A 155 3.09 15.54 -1.79
C PRO A 155 2.23 14.70 -0.84
N PRO A 156 1.46 13.72 -1.33
CA PRO A 156 0.62 12.89 -0.48
C PRO A 156 1.45 11.97 0.41
N MET A 157 1.10 11.94 1.69
CA MET A 157 1.68 11.05 2.70
C MET A 157 0.61 10.67 3.72
N SER A 158 0.51 9.37 3.99
CA SER A 158 -0.27 8.82 5.10
C SER A 158 0.69 8.23 6.11
N SER A 159 0.55 8.59 7.39
CA SER A 159 1.32 7.99 8.49
C SER A 159 0.38 7.13 9.31
N PHE A 160 0.85 5.96 9.75
CA PHE A 160 0.04 5.03 10.52
C PHE A 160 0.82 4.45 11.71
N PHE A 161 0.07 4.09 12.74
CA PHE A 161 0.52 3.36 13.92
C PHE A 161 -0.38 2.15 14.12
N TYR A 162 0.23 1.00 14.40
CA TYR A 162 -0.44 -0.23 14.77
C TYR A 162 0.25 -0.85 15.97
N SER A 163 -0.52 -1.44 16.88
CA SER A 163 0.06 -2.03 18.10
C SER A 163 -0.73 -3.23 18.59
N VAL A 164 0.00 -4.22 19.12
CA VAL A 164 -0.53 -5.34 19.91
C VAL A 164 0.18 -5.37 21.27
N PRO A 165 -0.34 -4.67 22.29
CA PRO A 165 0.34 -4.50 23.58
C PRO A 165 0.67 -5.82 24.27
N GLN A 166 -0.25 -6.77 24.27
CA GLN A 166 -0.13 -8.10 24.88
C GLN A 166 1.03 -8.92 24.30
N HIS A 167 1.40 -8.65 23.05
CA HIS A 167 2.44 -9.37 22.33
C HIS A 167 3.71 -8.54 22.14
N GLY A 168 3.81 -7.34 22.71
CA GLY A 168 5.06 -6.58 22.57
C GLY A 168 5.26 -5.94 21.19
N ILE A 169 4.21 -5.72 20.40
CA ILE A 169 4.33 -5.33 18.99
C ILE A 169 3.96 -3.87 18.77
N LYS A 170 4.88 -3.11 18.15
CA LYS A 170 4.64 -1.75 17.65
C LYS A 170 4.96 -1.69 16.17
N VAL A 171 4.13 -1.00 15.41
CA VAL A 171 4.37 -0.72 14.01
C VAL A 171 4.15 0.76 13.78
N ASN A 172 5.18 1.45 13.33
CA ASN A 172 5.07 2.80 12.77
C ASN A 172 5.32 2.69 11.27
N GLY A 173 4.61 3.49 10.48
CA GLY A 173 4.88 3.50 9.05
C GLY A 173 4.35 4.72 8.34
N GLU A 174 4.87 4.91 7.14
CA GLU A 174 4.45 5.96 6.23
C GLU A 174 4.32 5.42 4.80
N LEU A 175 3.28 5.86 4.11
CA LEU A 175 3.10 5.65 2.68
C LEU A 175 3.25 6.99 1.96
N LYS A 176 4.20 7.07 1.04
CA LYS A 176 4.47 8.23 0.19
C LYS A 176 4.30 7.81 -1.27
N PRO A 177 3.05 7.63 -1.75
CA PRO A 177 2.83 7.19 -3.13
C PRO A 177 3.25 8.28 -4.12
N LYS A 178 3.95 7.89 -5.18
CA LYS A 178 4.29 8.75 -6.33
C LYS A 178 3.82 8.12 -7.63
N ALA A 179 2.71 8.64 -8.16
CA ALA A 179 2.07 8.17 -9.36
C ALA A 179 2.77 8.71 -10.62
N LYS A 180 3.10 7.82 -11.56
CA LYS A 180 3.79 8.12 -12.83
C LYS A 180 3.04 7.49 -14.00
N PHE A 181 2.82 8.29 -15.04
CA PHE A 181 2.33 7.78 -16.32
C PHE A 181 3.48 7.20 -17.14
N LEU A 182 3.35 5.96 -17.64
CA LEU A 182 4.42 5.23 -18.36
C LEU A 182 4.05 4.88 -19.81
N GLY A 183 2.93 5.38 -20.35
CA GLY A 183 2.41 5.00 -21.67
C GLY A 183 1.23 4.06 -21.53
N ASN A 184 1.34 2.81 -22.01
CA ASN A 184 0.29 1.79 -21.78
C ASN A 184 0.31 1.22 -20.33
N SER A 185 0.89 1.96 -19.38
CA SER A 185 0.91 1.62 -17.97
C SER A 185 0.95 2.87 -17.13
N ALA A 186 0.49 2.77 -15.89
CA ALA A 186 0.76 3.73 -14.84
C ALA A 186 1.42 3.00 -13.68
N ALA A 187 2.31 3.67 -12.96
CA ALA A 187 2.96 3.12 -11.78
C ALA A 187 2.69 4.01 -10.57
N THR A 188 2.46 3.39 -9.42
CA THR A 188 2.55 4.06 -8.13
C THR A 188 3.84 3.58 -7.48
N ILE A 189 4.82 4.48 -7.42
CA ILE A 189 6.08 4.23 -6.73
C ILE A 189 5.81 4.43 -5.23
N MET A 190 5.92 3.35 -4.47
CA MET A 190 5.61 3.35 -3.04
C MET A 190 6.86 3.72 -2.26
N GLN A 191 7.02 5.01 -2.00
CA GLN A 191 8.09 5.48 -1.10
C GLN A 191 7.61 5.41 0.35
N GLY A 192 8.55 5.52 1.28
CA GLY A 192 8.31 5.31 2.70
C GLY A 192 8.75 3.92 3.14
N THR A 193 8.66 3.66 4.43
CA THR A 193 9.01 2.41 5.08
C THR A 193 8.14 2.29 6.33
N HIS A 194 7.87 1.07 6.76
CA HIS A 194 7.31 0.82 8.08
C HIS A 194 8.29 0.00 8.92
N SER A 195 8.36 0.34 10.20
CA SER A 195 9.16 -0.35 11.20
C SER A 195 8.26 -1.23 12.04
N VAL A 196 8.53 -2.53 12.08
CA VAL A 196 7.92 -3.46 13.05
C VAL A 196 8.90 -3.64 14.20
N TYR A 197 8.56 -3.17 15.39
CA TYR A 197 9.34 -3.32 16.60
C TYR A 197 8.75 -4.39 17.52
N ILE A 198 9.58 -5.33 17.94
CA ILE A 198 9.22 -6.40 18.87
C ILE A 198 9.97 -6.17 20.19
N THR A 199 9.24 -5.78 21.24
CA THR A 199 9.82 -5.36 22.53
C THR A 199 10.62 -6.48 23.19
N LYS A 200 10.15 -7.74 23.14
CA LYS A 200 10.80 -8.90 23.76
C LYS A 200 12.26 -9.07 23.32
N PHE A 201 12.54 -8.83 22.04
CA PHE A 201 13.87 -9.02 21.45
C PHE A 201 14.61 -7.71 21.26
N ASP A 202 13.93 -6.58 21.50
CA ASP A 202 14.41 -5.24 21.15
C ASP A 202 14.92 -5.22 19.69
N GLU A 203 14.06 -5.69 18.78
CA GLU A 203 14.37 -5.83 17.35
C GLU A 203 13.41 -4.98 16.52
N THR A 204 13.99 -4.21 15.59
CA THR A 204 13.25 -3.45 14.58
C THR A 204 13.46 -4.06 13.21
N TYR A 205 12.37 -4.36 12.51
CA TYR A 205 12.35 -4.79 11.12
C TYR A 205 11.89 -3.64 10.24
N LEU A 206 12.72 -3.23 9.29
CA LEU A 206 12.41 -2.20 8.31
C LEU A 206 11.86 -2.85 7.05
N ILE A 207 10.61 -2.56 6.74
CA ILE A 207 9.85 -3.21 5.69
C ILE A 207 9.35 -2.13 4.71
N PRO A 208 9.93 -2.03 3.49
CA PRO A 208 9.40 -1.17 2.45
C PRO A 208 8.19 -1.80 1.75
N MET A 209 7.43 -1.00 1.02
CA MET A 209 6.30 -1.48 0.20
C MET A 209 6.76 -1.75 -1.24
N PRO A 210 6.21 -2.77 -1.94
CA PRO A 210 6.46 -2.97 -3.36
C PRO A 210 5.78 -1.89 -4.21
N ASN A 211 6.32 -1.64 -5.40
CA ASN A 211 5.69 -0.72 -6.36
C ASN A 211 4.49 -1.39 -7.02
N VAL A 212 3.50 -0.57 -7.41
CA VAL A 212 2.26 -1.05 -8.02
C VAL A 212 2.16 -0.55 -9.45
N TYR A 213 1.84 -1.45 -10.38
CA TYR A 213 1.70 -1.15 -11.80
C TYR A 213 0.29 -1.46 -12.28
N ALA A 214 -0.38 -0.46 -12.84
CA ALA A 214 -1.60 -0.62 -13.62
C ALA A 214 -1.22 -0.82 -15.09
N ARG A 215 -1.53 -1.98 -15.67
CA ARG A 215 -1.19 -2.36 -17.04
C ARG A 215 -2.40 -2.28 -17.95
N GLY A 216 -2.14 -2.14 -19.26
CA GLY A 216 -3.18 -2.18 -20.29
C GLY A 216 -4.17 -1.02 -20.21
N ILE A 217 -3.77 0.11 -19.61
CA ILE A 217 -4.67 1.26 -19.37
C ILE A 217 -5.11 1.97 -20.66
N LEU A 218 -4.41 1.73 -21.79
CA LEU A 218 -4.78 2.24 -23.12
C LEU A 218 -5.16 1.12 -24.08
N ILE A 219 -4.34 0.07 -24.12
CA ILE A 219 -4.42 -1.01 -25.10
C ILE A 219 -4.29 -2.35 -24.37
N GLY A 220 -5.29 -3.21 -24.54
CA GLY A 220 -5.32 -4.57 -23.99
C GLY A 220 -6.21 -4.70 -22.75
N THR A 221 -5.93 -5.72 -21.95
CA THR A 221 -6.68 -6.03 -20.73
C THR A 221 -6.07 -5.31 -19.53
N MET A 222 -6.92 -4.69 -18.71
CA MET A 222 -6.49 -3.96 -17.52
C MET A 222 -6.31 -4.89 -16.33
N PHE A 223 -5.15 -4.80 -15.69
CA PHE A 223 -4.84 -5.51 -14.45
C PHE A 223 -3.81 -4.75 -13.62
N MET A 224 -3.76 -5.05 -12.33
CA MET A 224 -2.73 -4.59 -11.40
C MET A 224 -1.70 -5.68 -11.16
N GLU A 225 -0.43 -5.30 -11.05
CA GLU A 225 0.64 -6.18 -10.59
C GLU A 225 1.60 -5.40 -9.66
N TYR A 226 2.20 -6.12 -8.71
CA TYR A 226 3.35 -5.61 -7.97
C TYR A 226 4.63 -5.81 -8.78
N GLY A 227 5.58 -4.90 -8.62
CA GLY A 227 6.85 -4.95 -9.33
C GLY A 227 8.02 -4.46 -8.51
N ASP A 228 9.21 -4.65 -9.08
CA ASP A 228 10.51 -4.24 -8.56
C ASP A 228 10.97 -5.02 -7.32
N THR A 229 12.10 -4.60 -6.77
CA THR A 229 12.76 -5.26 -5.63
C THR A 229 12.50 -4.52 -4.33
N VAL A 230 12.07 -5.27 -3.32
CA VAL A 230 11.95 -4.83 -1.92
C VAL A 230 13.08 -5.44 -1.10
N THR A 231 13.63 -4.67 -0.17
CA THR A 231 14.65 -5.17 0.78
C THR A 231 14.17 -4.96 2.22
N ILE A 232 13.85 -6.05 2.90
CA ILE A 232 13.53 -6.07 4.33
C ILE A 232 14.83 -6.17 5.12
N LYS A 233 14.94 -5.47 6.26
CA LYS A 233 16.17 -5.45 7.07
C LYS A 233 15.86 -5.61 8.55
N CYS A 234 16.68 -6.39 9.25
CA CYS A 234 16.83 -6.36 10.71
C CYS A 234 18.25 -5.92 11.04
N PRO A 235 18.49 -4.62 11.33
CA PRO A 235 19.84 -4.10 11.57
C PRO A 235 20.55 -4.79 12.73
N LYS A 236 19.83 -5.09 13.83
CA LYS A 236 20.41 -5.69 15.06
C LYS A 236 21.08 -7.03 14.81
N ASN A 237 20.57 -7.83 13.88
CA ASN A 237 21.05 -9.18 13.58
C ASN A 237 21.80 -9.31 12.26
N ASP A 238 22.01 -8.19 11.54
CA ASP A 238 22.59 -8.16 10.18
C ASP A 238 21.84 -9.10 9.20
N LEU A 239 20.51 -9.13 9.32
CA LEU A 239 19.65 -9.95 8.46
C LEU A 239 18.97 -9.08 7.41
N THR A 240 18.96 -9.57 6.17
CA THR A 240 18.28 -8.91 5.06
C THR A 240 17.51 -9.91 4.21
N ALA A 241 16.36 -9.50 3.68
CA ALA A 241 15.65 -10.27 2.65
C ALA A 241 15.47 -9.39 1.42
N THR A 242 16.00 -9.82 0.28
CA THR A 242 15.81 -9.15 -1.01
C THR A 242 14.79 -9.95 -1.82
N ILE A 243 13.68 -9.33 -2.18
CA ILE A 243 12.55 -9.98 -2.85
C ILE A 243 12.20 -9.17 -4.09
N GLU A 244 12.28 -9.80 -5.25
CA GLU A 244 11.83 -9.27 -6.53
C GLU A 244 10.39 -9.72 -6.79
N PHE A 245 9.47 -8.76 -6.92
CA PHE A 245 8.15 -8.95 -7.50
C PHE A 245 8.29 -8.88 -9.01
N LYS A 246 8.15 -10.01 -9.69
CA LYS A 246 8.38 -10.10 -11.13
C LYS A 246 7.17 -9.57 -11.89
N THR A 247 7.39 -8.49 -12.63
CA THR A 247 6.42 -8.02 -13.61
C THR A 247 6.41 -8.93 -14.82
N LYS A 248 5.26 -9.09 -15.47
CA LYS A 248 5.18 -9.89 -16.70
C LYS A 248 6.07 -9.32 -17.82
N GLY A 249 7.00 -10.14 -18.33
CA GLY A 249 7.83 -9.82 -19.47
C GLY A 249 7.10 -9.96 -20.82
N PHE A 250 7.59 -9.25 -21.85
CA PHE A 250 7.04 -9.33 -23.21
C PHE A 250 7.23 -10.70 -23.89
N PHE A 251 8.28 -11.45 -23.50
CA PHE A 251 8.69 -12.70 -24.16
C PHE A 251 8.32 -13.97 -23.37
N GLY A 252 7.51 -13.87 -22.31
CA GLY A 252 7.09 -15.00 -21.48
C GLY A 252 7.18 -14.71 -19.98
N GLY A 253 6.74 -15.67 -19.17
CA GLY A 253 6.70 -15.60 -17.70
C GLY A 253 5.28 -15.62 -17.13
N GLY A 254 5.13 -16.20 -15.95
CA GLY A 254 3.87 -16.23 -15.20
C GLY A 254 3.59 -14.92 -14.47
N TYR A 255 2.32 -14.70 -14.13
CA TYR A 255 1.89 -13.57 -13.31
C TYR A 255 2.24 -13.79 -11.85
N ASN A 256 2.34 -12.68 -11.11
CA ASN A 256 2.42 -12.65 -9.64
C ASN A 256 3.60 -13.40 -9.04
N ASN A 257 4.63 -13.69 -9.85
CA ASN A 257 5.80 -14.44 -9.42
C ASN A 257 6.69 -13.60 -8.52
N ILE A 258 7.32 -14.26 -7.55
CA ILE A 258 8.42 -13.70 -6.77
C ILE A 258 9.70 -14.50 -6.96
N SER A 259 10.84 -13.84 -6.76
CA SER A 259 12.07 -14.53 -6.38
C SER A 259 12.81 -13.73 -5.33
N GLY A 260 13.41 -14.41 -4.36
CA GLY A 260 14.12 -13.69 -3.31
C GLY A 260 15.15 -14.51 -2.59
N LYS A 261 15.88 -13.85 -1.70
CA LYS A 261 16.90 -14.46 -0.84
C LYS A 261 16.84 -13.84 0.54
N ILE A 262 17.04 -14.67 1.56
CA ILE A 262 17.29 -14.22 2.94
C ILE A 262 18.78 -14.40 3.20
N LEU A 263 19.42 -13.36 3.73
CA LEU A 263 20.85 -13.29 3.96
C LEU A 263 21.18 -12.88 5.39
N LYS A 264 22.32 -13.35 5.88
CA LYS A 264 23.03 -12.80 7.04
C LYS A 264 24.36 -12.24 6.56
N GLY A 265 24.50 -10.92 6.59
CA GLY A 265 25.57 -10.23 5.86
C GLY A 265 25.58 -10.60 4.37
N LYS A 266 26.59 -11.36 3.94
CA LYS A 266 26.73 -11.84 2.54
C LYS A 266 26.32 -13.30 2.34
N GLU A 267 26.09 -14.05 3.42
CA GLU A 267 25.74 -15.46 3.34
C GLU A 267 24.26 -15.60 2.97
N VAL A 268 23.96 -16.41 1.94
CA VAL A 268 22.59 -16.73 1.57
C VAL A 268 22.11 -17.88 2.45
N LEU A 269 21.13 -17.61 3.32
CA LEU A 269 20.54 -18.61 4.21
C LEU A 269 19.39 -19.36 3.52
N TYR A 270 18.54 -18.61 2.80
CA TYR A 270 17.37 -19.16 2.12
C TYR A 270 17.13 -18.51 0.77
N GLN A 271 16.44 -19.24 -0.11
CA GLN A 271 15.92 -18.77 -1.39
C GLN A 271 14.39 -18.87 -1.39
N LEU A 272 13.73 -17.83 -1.90
CA LEU A 272 12.28 -17.70 -1.97
C LEU A 272 11.82 -17.78 -3.44
N SER A 273 10.69 -18.44 -3.68
CA SER A 273 10.08 -18.55 -5.01
C SER A 273 8.57 -18.79 -4.90
N GLY A 274 7.87 -18.78 -6.04
CA GLY A 274 6.43 -19.01 -6.11
C GLY A 274 5.66 -17.74 -6.45
N LYS A 275 4.38 -17.68 -6.07
CA LYS A 275 3.47 -16.59 -6.42
C LYS A 275 2.92 -15.91 -5.17
N TRP A 276 3.05 -14.58 -5.07
CA TRP A 276 2.56 -13.83 -3.91
C TRP A 276 1.03 -13.88 -3.75
N SER A 277 0.30 -14.24 -4.82
CA SER A 277 -1.15 -14.41 -4.84
C SER A 277 -1.61 -15.85 -4.55
N SER A 278 -0.70 -16.82 -4.38
CA SER A 278 -1.07 -18.21 -4.10
C SER A 278 -0.05 -18.93 -3.22
N VAL A 279 0.79 -19.78 -3.81
CA VAL A 279 1.72 -20.63 -3.08
C VAL A 279 3.13 -20.10 -3.24
N MET A 280 3.80 -19.92 -2.10
CA MET A 280 5.19 -19.53 -2.02
C MET A 280 6.01 -20.62 -1.33
N TYR A 281 7.28 -20.70 -1.70
CA TYR A 281 8.20 -21.73 -1.26
C TYR A 281 9.51 -21.12 -0.76
N ILE A 282 10.14 -21.84 0.16
CA ILE A 282 11.46 -21.51 0.72
C ILE A 282 12.36 -22.74 0.62
N LYS A 283 13.66 -22.53 0.39
CA LYS A 283 14.67 -23.60 0.40
C LYS A 283 16.03 -23.11 0.87
N LYS A 284 16.84 -23.96 1.51
CA LYS A 284 18.26 -23.66 1.73
C LYS A 284 19.03 -23.84 0.41
N PRO A 285 20.16 -23.14 0.19
CA PRO A 285 20.90 -23.21 -1.07
C PRO A 285 21.35 -24.61 -1.51
N LYS A 286 21.58 -25.52 -0.55
CA LYS A 286 22.05 -26.88 -0.81
C LYS A 286 20.92 -27.90 -0.98
N ASP A 287 19.69 -27.51 -0.65
CA ASP A 287 18.54 -28.41 -0.71
C ASP A 287 18.06 -28.53 -2.17
N LYS A 288 17.75 -29.75 -2.58
CA LYS A 288 17.17 -30.03 -3.91
C LYS A 288 15.68 -29.68 -3.94
N GLU A 289 14.97 -30.06 -2.89
CA GLU A 289 13.52 -29.88 -2.76
C GLU A 289 13.17 -28.53 -2.15
N LYS A 290 12.03 -27.99 -2.60
CA LYS A 290 11.43 -26.78 -2.03
C LYS A 290 10.51 -27.16 -0.87
N THR A 291 10.51 -26.37 0.21
CA THR A 291 9.52 -26.49 1.29
C THR A 291 8.42 -25.45 1.09
N LEU A 292 7.16 -25.84 1.35
CA LEU A 292 6.04 -24.91 1.38
C LEU A 292 6.34 -23.81 2.41
N PHE A 293 6.31 -22.55 1.97
CA PHE A 293 6.52 -21.41 2.85
C PHE A 293 5.18 -20.89 3.38
N ILE A 294 4.25 -20.63 2.47
CA ILE A 294 2.88 -20.23 2.77
C ILE A 294 1.99 -20.52 1.56
N ASP A 295 0.77 -20.98 1.81
CA ASP A 295 -0.31 -21.04 0.82
C ASP A 295 -1.37 -20.02 1.23
N ILE A 296 -1.28 -18.81 0.67
CA ILE A 296 -2.10 -17.67 1.10
C ILE A 296 -3.59 -17.86 0.83
N ARG A 297 -3.95 -18.85 -0.01
CA ARG A 297 -5.34 -19.16 -0.36
C ARG A 297 -6.10 -19.82 0.79
N ASN A 298 -5.37 -20.42 1.73
CA ASN A 298 -5.94 -21.10 2.89
C ASN A 298 -5.91 -20.24 4.16
N GLU A 299 -5.36 -19.03 4.08
CA GLU A 299 -5.24 -18.12 5.22
C GLU A 299 -6.51 -17.28 5.37
N GLU A 300 -6.99 -17.14 6.60
CA GLU A 300 -8.18 -16.33 6.91
C GLU A 300 -7.79 -14.90 7.25
N LEU A 301 -8.55 -13.94 6.72
CA LEU A 301 -8.34 -12.53 7.05
C LEU A 301 -9.01 -12.18 8.37
N THR A 302 -8.24 -11.65 9.32
CA THR A 302 -8.82 -11.12 10.57
C THR A 302 -9.71 -9.92 10.26
N PRO A 303 -10.99 -9.86 10.67
CA PRO A 303 -11.87 -8.75 10.34
C PRO A 303 -11.47 -7.44 11.04
N LEU A 304 -11.74 -6.32 10.38
CA LEU A 304 -11.61 -4.98 10.95
C LEU A 304 -12.83 -4.67 11.83
N LEU A 305 -12.61 -4.25 13.06
CA LEU A 305 -13.65 -3.71 13.93
C LEU A 305 -13.61 -2.17 13.85
N VAL A 306 -14.65 -1.59 13.25
CA VAL A 306 -14.78 -0.15 12.99
C VAL A 306 -16.14 0.30 13.47
N GLU A 307 -16.22 1.47 14.08
CA GLU A 307 -17.51 2.05 14.49
C GLU A 307 -18.40 2.32 13.26
N PRO A 308 -19.74 2.27 13.41
CA PRO A 308 -20.68 2.72 12.38
C PRO A 308 -20.41 4.16 11.94
N ASN A 309 -20.66 4.47 10.66
CA ASN A 309 -20.38 5.77 10.05
C ASN A 309 -21.01 6.94 10.82
N GLU A 310 -22.19 6.75 11.42
CA GLU A 310 -22.93 7.77 12.15
C GLU A 310 -22.26 8.17 13.48
N LYS A 311 -21.37 7.32 14.00
CA LYS A 311 -20.60 7.56 15.22
C LYS A 311 -19.17 8.02 14.96
N GLN A 312 -18.73 7.98 13.70
CA GLN A 312 -17.38 8.40 13.33
C GLN A 312 -17.28 9.93 13.24
N GLU A 313 -16.09 10.48 13.42
CA GLU A 313 -15.80 11.92 13.24
C GLU A 313 -15.93 12.35 11.76
N GLU A 314 -16.08 13.65 11.47
CA GLU A 314 -16.24 14.12 10.06
C GLU A 314 -15.03 13.81 9.17
N PHE A 315 -13.82 13.76 9.73
CA PHE A 315 -12.59 13.41 9.03
C PHE A 315 -12.32 11.90 8.96
N GLU A 316 -13.16 11.05 9.58
CA GLU A 316 -12.98 9.60 9.48
C GLU A 316 -13.40 9.09 8.10
N ALA A 317 -12.51 8.32 7.48
CA ALA A 317 -12.57 7.99 6.06
C ALA A 317 -13.92 7.39 5.61
N ARG A 318 -14.53 6.50 6.40
CA ARG A 318 -15.78 5.85 5.97
C ARG A 318 -16.97 6.81 6.02
N ARG A 319 -17.04 7.69 7.03
CA ARG A 319 -18.03 8.76 7.09
C ARG A 319 -17.80 9.82 6.00
N LEU A 320 -16.56 10.28 5.85
CA LEU A 320 -16.20 11.32 4.88
C LEU A 320 -16.53 10.89 3.44
N TRP A 321 -16.20 9.64 3.08
CA TRP A 321 -16.37 9.09 1.73
C TRP A 321 -17.66 8.28 1.54
N GLU A 322 -18.59 8.33 2.50
CA GLU A 322 -19.81 7.51 2.50
C GLU A 322 -20.63 7.71 1.22
N GLU A 323 -20.93 8.95 0.88
CA GLU A 323 -21.77 9.27 -0.29
C GLU A 323 -21.08 8.94 -1.62
N VAL A 324 -19.75 8.99 -1.67
CA VAL A 324 -18.97 8.52 -2.83
C VAL A 324 -19.09 7.01 -2.96
N THR A 325 -18.98 6.29 -1.84
CA THR A 325 -19.15 4.83 -1.77
C THR A 325 -20.57 4.42 -2.21
N VAL A 326 -21.59 5.13 -1.74
CA VAL A 326 -22.99 4.93 -2.16
C VAL A 326 -23.15 5.18 -3.66
N GLY A 327 -22.51 6.22 -4.20
CA GLY A 327 -22.44 6.45 -5.65
C GLY A 327 -21.87 5.26 -6.41
N LEU A 328 -20.68 4.81 -6.03
CA LEU A 328 -19.97 3.72 -6.70
C LEU A 328 -20.71 2.37 -6.65
N THR A 329 -21.48 2.13 -5.58
CA THR A 329 -22.10 0.82 -5.32
C THR A 329 -23.59 0.76 -5.65
N LYS A 330 -24.31 1.88 -5.56
CA LYS A 330 -25.79 1.90 -5.62
C LYS A 330 -26.36 2.96 -6.56
N LYS A 331 -25.85 4.20 -6.55
CA LYS A 331 -26.47 5.35 -7.23
C LYS A 331 -25.88 5.70 -8.60
N GLY A 332 -24.74 5.11 -8.97
CA GLY A 332 -24.08 5.34 -10.26
C GLY A 332 -22.91 6.33 -10.21
N LEU A 333 -22.15 6.36 -11.30
CA LEU A 333 -20.87 7.07 -11.40
C LEU A 333 -21.00 8.59 -11.38
N ASP A 334 -22.09 9.15 -11.91
CA ASP A 334 -22.32 10.60 -11.90
C ASP A 334 -22.50 11.12 -10.48
N TYR A 335 -23.32 10.43 -9.68
CA TYR A 335 -23.50 10.73 -8.26
C TYR A 335 -22.18 10.61 -7.50
N ALA A 336 -21.42 9.53 -7.74
CA ALA A 336 -20.10 9.37 -7.12
C ALA A 336 -19.16 10.53 -7.47
N THR A 337 -19.20 11.00 -8.73
CA THR A 337 -18.36 12.09 -9.23
C THR A 337 -18.74 13.43 -8.61
N GLU A 338 -20.04 13.72 -8.50
CA GLU A 338 -20.55 14.92 -7.81
C GLU A 338 -20.07 14.97 -6.36
N LYS A 339 -20.29 13.88 -5.61
CA LYS A 339 -19.94 13.83 -4.18
C LYS A 339 -18.44 13.85 -3.94
N LYS A 340 -17.67 13.17 -4.80
CA LYS A 340 -16.20 13.25 -4.77
C LYS A 340 -15.73 14.69 -5.02
N THR A 341 -16.31 15.37 -6.00
CA THR A 341 -15.96 16.76 -6.33
C THR A 341 -16.27 17.69 -5.15
N ALA A 342 -17.41 17.52 -4.48
CA ALA A 342 -17.75 18.30 -3.29
C ALA A 342 -16.71 18.17 -2.16
N ILE A 343 -16.23 16.96 -1.89
CA ILE A 343 -15.16 16.72 -0.90
C ILE A 343 -13.87 17.43 -1.32
N GLU A 344 -13.44 17.26 -2.58
CA GLU A 344 -12.21 17.86 -3.09
C GLU A 344 -12.26 19.39 -3.12
N ASP A 345 -13.40 19.97 -3.47
CA ASP A 345 -13.60 21.42 -3.49
C ASP A 345 -13.61 22.00 -2.06
N ASN A 346 -14.32 21.36 -1.13
CA ASN A 346 -14.31 21.77 0.27
C ASN A 346 -12.91 21.67 0.88
N GLN A 347 -12.13 20.65 0.54
CA GLN A 347 -10.73 20.54 0.96
C GLN A 347 -9.88 21.72 0.46
N ARG A 348 -10.08 22.19 -0.79
CA ARG A 348 -9.39 23.37 -1.32
C ARG A 348 -9.78 24.63 -0.55
N LEU A 349 -11.06 24.78 -0.19
CA LEU A 349 -11.53 25.89 0.66
C LEU A 349 -10.89 25.85 2.04
N LEU A 350 -10.81 24.68 2.70
CA LEU A 350 -10.16 24.53 4.00
C LEU A 350 -8.67 24.87 3.96
N VAL A 351 -7.95 24.45 2.91
CA VAL A 351 -6.54 24.82 2.70
C VAL A 351 -6.41 26.33 2.59
N LYS A 352 -7.28 26.97 1.82
CA LYS A 352 -7.24 28.41 1.62
C LYS A 352 -7.59 29.19 2.89
N LYS A 353 -8.68 28.82 3.59
CA LYS A 353 -9.08 29.42 4.87
C LYS A 353 -7.92 29.44 5.86
N ARG A 354 -7.27 28.28 6.04
CA ARG A 354 -6.08 28.16 6.90
C ARG A 354 -4.94 29.08 6.48
N ALA A 355 -4.67 29.18 5.17
CA ALA A 355 -3.62 30.05 4.66
C ALA A 355 -3.94 31.55 4.90
N ASP A 356 -5.19 31.97 4.68
CA ASP A 356 -5.62 33.34 4.93
C ASP A 356 -5.62 33.69 6.44
N GLU A 357 -5.85 32.71 7.32
CA GLU A 357 -5.77 32.84 8.78
C GLU A 357 -4.35 32.66 9.34
N GLY A 358 -3.36 32.28 8.53
CA GLY A 358 -2.00 31.99 8.96
C GLY A 358 -1.86 30.76 9.87
N VAL A 359 -2.79 29.81 9.76
CA VAL A 359 -2.83 28.57 10.55
C VAL A 359 -2.20 27.42 9.78
N GLU A 360 -1.20 26.78 10.37
CA GLU A 360 -0.59 25.57 9.82
C GLU A 360 -1.34 24.31 10.29
N TRP A 361 -1.48 23.31 9.41
CA TRP A 361 -1.99 22.00 9.81
C TRP A 361 -0.93 21.21 10.58
N LYS A 362 -1.28 20.78 11.78
CA LYS A 362 -0.49 19.82 12.55
C LYS A 362 -1.25 18.50 12.61
N PRO A 363 -0.64 17.37 12.21
CA PRO A 363 -1.31 16.09 12.36
C PRO A 363 -1.68 15.81 13.82
N ARG A 364 -2.85 15.22 14.03
CA ARG A 364 -3.40 14.95 15.37
C ARG A 364 -2.71 13.77 16.05
N PHE A 365 -2.42 12.70 15.30
CA PHE A 365 -1.93 11.44 15.85
C PHE A 365 -0.42 11.23 15.66
N PHE A 366 0.23 12.16 14.95
CA PHE A 366 1.63 12.03 14.56
C PHE A 366 2.39 13.35 14.73
N VAL A 367 3.66 13.23 15.12
CA VAL A 367 4.58 14.36 15.26
C VAL A 367 5.79 14.17 14.34
N PRO A 368 6.48 15.25 13.93
CA PRO A 368 7.73 15.12 13.19
C PRO A 368 8.72 14.19 13.89
N SER A 369 9.33 13.28 13.12
CA SER A 369 10.27 12.29 13.63
C SER A 369 11.72 12.71 13.36
N ASP A 370 12.62 12.35 14.28
CA ASP A 370 14.08 12.48 14.17
C ASP A 370 14.79 11.12 14.14
N ASP A 371 14.04 10.01 14.02
CA ASP A 371 14.57 8.63 13.99
C ASP A 371 15.40 8.28 12.73
N GLY A 372 15.41 9.17 11.74
CA GLY A 372 16.10 8.97 10.46
C GLY A 372 15.43 7.94 9.54
N ILE A 373 14.24 7.44 9.90
CA ILE A 373 13.49 6.42 9.14
C ILE A 373 12.18 7.03 8.63
N HIS A 374 11.40 7.65 9.52
CA HIS A 374 10.08 8.18 9.21
C HIS A 374 10.11 9.72 9.19
N SER A 375 9.22 10.33 8.43
CA SER A 375 8.98 11.78 8.53
C SER A 375 8.11 12.14 9.73
N PHE A 376 7.19 11.26 10.08
CA PHE A 376 6.26 11.42 11.20
C PHE A 376 6.16 10.10 11.98
N ILE A 377 6.09 10.20 13.31
CA ILE A 377 5.96 9.06 14.22
C ILE A 377 4.82 9.30 15.20
N SER A 378 4.15 8.24 15.64
CA SER A 378 3.12 8.39 16.67
C SER A 378 3.77 8.65 18.03
N PRO A 379 3.29 9.62 18.83
CA PRO A 379 3.71 9.76 20.23
C PRO A 379 3.49 8.48 21.06
N LEU A 380 2.57 7.62 20.63
CA LEU A 380 2.28 6.32 21.25
C LEU A 380 3.45 5.33 21.16
N ASP A 381 4.42 5.58 20.28
CA ASP A 381 5.65 4.78 20.21
C ASP A 381 6.41 4.77 21.54
N LYS A 382 6.25 5.82 22.37
CA LYS A 382 6.87 5.95 23.69
C LYS A 382 6.17 5.13 24.79
N VAL A 383 4.99 4.58 24.54
CA VAL A 383 4.25 3.77 25.54
C VAL A 383 4.99 2.46 25.78
N THR A 384 5.35 2.16 27.03
CA THR A 384 6.03 0.90 27.37
C THR A 384 5.04 -0.22 27.62
N TYR A 385 5.42 -1.47 27.32
CA TYR A 385 4.54 -2.64 27.41
C TYR A 385 4.90 -3.54 28.60
N GLU A 386 5.57 -3.01 29.64
CA GLU A 386 5.81 -3.77 30.88
C GLU A 386 4.49 -4.13 31.58
N ASP A 387 3.49 -3.25 31.51
CA ASP A 387 2.10 -3.51 31.86
C ASP A 387 1.23 -3.41 30.58
N PRO A 388 0.96 -4.54 29.90
CA PRO A 388 0.16 -4.55 28.68
C PRO A 388 -1.26 -4.00 28.85
N VAL A 389 -1.84 -4.10 30.05
CA VAL A 389 -3.20 -3.62 30.31
C VAL A 389 -3.21 -2.09 30.39
N ALA A 390 -2.26 -1.51 31.13
CA ALA A 390 -2.09 -0.05 31.18
C ALA A 390 -1.70 0.54 29.82
N ALA A 391 -0.81 -0.16 29.08
CA ALA A 391 -0.43 0.22 27.73
C ALA A 391 -1.63 0.22 26.77
N GLN A 392 -2.44 -0.85 26.78
CA GLN A 392 -3.67 -0.92 26.01
C GLN A 392 -4.60 0.24 26.34
N LYS A 393 -4.84 0.52 27.63
CA LYS A 393 -5.71 1.63 28.03
C LYS A 393 -5.21 2.96 27.46
N THR A 394 -3.92 3.24 27.57
CA THR A 394 -3.30 4.48 27.06
C THR A 394 -3.47 4.61 25.54
N ILE A 395 -3.23 3.52 24.81
CA ILE A 395 -3.36 3.50 23.34
C ILE A 395 -4.83 3.69 22.92
N VAL A 396 -5.76 3.01 23.58
CA VAL A 396 -7.19 3.13 23.31
C VAL A 396 -7.69 4.55 23.59
N ASP A 397 -7.36 5.10 24.76
CA ASP A 397 -7.76 6.45 25.16
C ASP A 397 -7.22 7.49 24.17
N ALA A 398 -6.01 7.30 23.63
CA ALA A 398 -5.45 8.20 22.63
C ALA A 398 -6.12 8.06 21.26
N ILE A 399 -6.17 6.86 20.68
CA ILE A 399 -6.68 6.62 19.31
C ILE A 399 -8.17 6.93 19.20
N PHE A 400 -8.96 6.59 20.22
CA PHE A 400 -10.42 6.70 20.20
C PHE A 400 -10.94 7.90 21.01
N SER A 401 -10.07 8.86 21.36
CA SER A 401 -10.50 10.15 21.91
C SER A 401 -11.26 10.98 20.88
N GLU A 402 -12.08 11.92 21.37
CA GLU A 402 -12.64 13.01 20.58
C GLU A 402 -11.60 14.14 20.39
N PRO A 403 -11.60 14.85 19.26
CA PRO A 403 -10.69 15.96 19.01
C PRO A 403 -10.99 17.14 19.93
N THR A 404 -9.95 17.73 20.50
CA THR A 404 -10.07 18.89 21.40
C THR A 404 -10.15 20.21 20.63
N GLU A 405 -9.39 20.34 19.54
CA GLU A 405 -9.30 21.56 18.72
C GLU A 405 -10.30 21.55 17.56
N ASP A 406 -10.85 22.72 17.22
CA ASP A 406 -11.92 22.85 16.22
C ASP A 406 -11.46 22.52 14.80
N ILE A 407 -10.16 22.70 14.50
CA ILE A 407 -9.56 22.39 13.20
C ILE A 407 -9.70 20.91 12.82
N TYR A 408 -9.87 20.01 13.81
CA TYR A 408 -10.04 18.57 13.62
C TYR A 408 -11.51 18.13 13.67
N LYS A 409 -12.44 18.99 14.12
CA LYS A 409 -13.84 18.61 14.37
C LYS A 409 -14.72 18.66 13.12
N LYS A 410 -14.46 19.61 12.23
CA LYS A 410 -15.34 19.93 11.10
C LYS A 410 -14.59 19.90 9.79
N PHE A 411 -15.00 18.99 8.92
CA PHE A 411 -14.55 18.99 7.55
C PHE A 411 -15.36 20.01 6.74
N TRP A 412 -16.67 19.99 6.84
CA TRP A 412 -17.52 20.81 5.97
C TRP A 412 -17.58 22.27 6.45
N LEU A 413 -17.18 23.20 5.58
CA LEU A 413 -17.43 24.61 5.81
C LEU A 413 -18.92 24.92 5.65
N THR A 414 -19.44 25.82 6.48
CA THR A 414 -20.77 26.39 6.26
C THR A 414 -20.78 27.24 4.99
N GLU A 415 -21.96 27.49 4.41
CA GLU A 415 -22.09 28.35 3.23
C GLU A 415 -21.51 29.76 3.46
N GLU A 416 -21.65 30.29 4.68
CA GLU A 416 -21.12 31.60 5.04
C GLU A 416 -19.59 31.59 5.07
N GLU A 417 -18.98 30.58 5.69
CA GLU A 417 -17.52 30.41 5.70
C GLU A 417 -16.96 30.25 4.29
N ALA A 418 -17.60 29.42 3.45
CA ALA A 418 -17.19 29.23 2.06
C ALA A 418 -17.27 30.54 1.25
N LYS A 419 -18.32 31.35 1.44
CA LYS A 419 -18.44 32.67 0.80
C LYS A 419 -17.35 33.63 1.25
N ASN A 420 -17.02 33.65 2.55
CA ASN A 420 -15.97 34.52 3.09
C ASN A 420 -14.60 34.19 2.47
N VAL A 421 -14.27 32.91 2.33
CA VAL A 421 -13.05 32.45 1.65
C VAL A 421 -13.01 32.92 0.18
N HIS A 422 -14.13 32.93 -0.54
CA HIS A 422 -14.18 33.41 -1.92
C HIS A 422 -14.13 34.94 -2.05
N LEU A 423 -14.69 35.70 -1.10
CA LEU A 423 -14.69 37.15 -1.14
C LEU A 423 -13.28 37.75 -1.03
N ASP A 424 -12.41 37.14 -0.23
CA ASP A 424 -11.01 37.56 -0.11
C ASP A 424 -10.18 37.28 -1.37
N GLU A 425 -10.64 36.37 -2.25
CA GLU A 425 -10.03 36.12 -3.55
C GLU A 425 -10.25 37.26 -4.55
N LYS A 426 -11.36 38.00 -4.43
CA LYS A 426 -11.67 39.14 -5.31
C LYS A 426 -10.99 40.44 -4.88
N LYS A 427 -10.33 40.45 -3.72
CA LYS A 427 -9.63 41.62 -3.17
C LYS A 427 -8.10 41.56 -3.38
N LYS A 428 -7.56 40.40 -3.74
CA LYS A 428 -6.16 40.20 -4.16
C LYS A 428 -6.10 40.19 -5.68
#